data_AF-A0A951S7G3-F1
#
_entry.id   AF-A0A951S7G3-F1
#
_cell.length_a   1.000
_cell.length_b   1.000
_cell.length_c   1.000
_cell.angle_alpha   90.00
_cell.angle_beta   90.00
_cell.angle_gamma   90.00
#
_symmetry.space_group_name_H-M   'P 1'
#
loop_
_entity.id
_entity.type
_entity.pdbx_description
1 polymer ?
#
loop_
_entity_poly.entity_id
_entity_poly.type
_entity_poly.pdbx_seq_one_letter_code
_entity_poly.pdbx_strand_id
1 'polypeptide(L)'
;MKQPNNTRKEKEVFPFKKFIFKEYEIWVGKNAQNNDLLTQKFAHKNDLWLHAKGVSGSHTIIKHKSGKEFTNEIITVAAQIAAYYSKHKGNALAPVSYVLKKYVRKPKGATAGSVVLEREEVLLVQPKLP
;
A
#
# COMPACT_ATOMS: atom_id res chain seq x y z
N MET A 1 -43.18 -24.48 -11.87
CA MET A 1 -42.53 -23.54 -12.81
C MET A 1 -41.57 -22.68 -12.01
N LYS A 2 -40.27 -22.71 -12.36
CA LYS A 2 -39.18 -22.07 -11.60
C LYS A 2 -39.17 -20.56 -11.87
N GLN A 3 -39.17 -19.75 -10.82
CA GLN A 3 -39.00 -18.30 -10.92
C GLN A 3 -37.56 -17.97 -11.39
N PRO A 4 -37.35 -16.92 -12.20
CA PRO A 4 -36.02 -16.57 -12.68
C PRO A 4 -35.21 -15.91 -11.56
N ASN A 5 -34.03 -16.48 -11.28
CA ASN A 5 -33.05 -15.92 -10.35
C ASN A 5 -32.51 -14.58 -10.88
N ASN A 6 -32.89 -13.49 -10.22
CA ASN A 6 -32.34 -12.17 -10.41
C ASN A 6 -30.93 -12.11 -9.80
N THR A 7 -29.90 -12.46 -10.57
CA THR A 7 -28.49 -12.27 -10.17
C THR A 7 -28.13 -10.79 -10.23
N ARG A 8 -28.43 -10.03 -9.17
CA ARG A 8 -27.71 -8.79 -8.88
C ARG A 8 -26.24 -9.18 -8.65
N LYS A 9 -25.37 -8.91 -9.62
CA LYS A 9 -23.92 -8.91 -9.40
C LYS A 9 -23.65 -7.95 -8.24
N GLU A 10 -23.38 -8.47 -7.04
CA GLU A 10 -22.79 -7.69 -5.97
C GLU A 10 -21.51 -7.07 -6.54
N LYS A 11 -21.45 -5.73 -6.59
CA LYS A 11 -20.22 -5.03 -6.92
C LYS A 11 -19.18 -5.47 -5.89
N GLU A 12 -18.22 -6.28 -6.30
CA GLU A 12 -17.08 -6.66 -5.47
C GLU A 12 -16.49 -5.40 -4.84
N VAL A 13 -16.68 -5.23 -3.54
CA VAL A 13 -16.21 -4.03 -2.83
C VAL A 13 -14.69 -4.11 -2.78
N PHE A 14 -14.01 -3.21 -3.48
CA PHE A 14 -12.55 -3.17 -3.50
C PHE A 14 -12.01 -3.11 -2.06
N PRO A 15 -11.18 -4.07 -1.63
CA PRO A 15 -10.90 -4.27 -0.20
C PRO A 15 -10.01 -3.17 0.40
N PHE A 16 -9.29 -2.40 -0.42
CA PHE A 16 -8.32 -1.39 0.03
C PHE A 16 -8.85 0.04 -0.12
N LYS A 17 -8.17 1.02 0.48
CA LYS A 17 -8.36 2.42 0.08
C LYS A 17 -7.61 2.65 -1.23
N LYS A 18 -8.16 3.47 -2.12
CA LYS A 18 -7.58 3.78 -3.43
C LYS A 18 -7.47 5.29 -3.61
N PHE A 19 -6.29 5.75 -3.99
CA PHE A 19 -6.02 7.13 -4.40
C PHE A 19 -5.47 7.12 -5.83
N ILE A 20 -5.74 8.18 -6.57
CA ILE A 20 -5.22 8.38 -7.93
C ILE A 20 -4.37 9.65 -7.94
N PHE A 21 -3.15 9.56 -8.46
CA PHE A 21 -2.27 10.72 -8.64
C PHE A 21 -1.49 10.59 -9.95
N LYS A 22 -1.63 11.57 -10.86
CA LYS A 22 -0.98 11.55 -12.19
C LYS A 22 -1.09 10.18 -12.88
N GLU A 23 -2.32 9.68 -12.92
CA GLU A 23 -2.69 8.36 -13.44
C GLU A 23 -2.16 7.15 -12.66
N TYR A 24 -1.30 7.28 -11.66
CA TYR A 24 -0.92 6.16 -10.80
C TYR A 24 -2.03 5.84 -9.82
N GLU A 25 -2.18 4.54 -9.52
CA GLU A 25 -3.03 4.10 -8.42
C GLU A 25 -2.17 3.84 -7.19
N ILE A 26 -2.61 4.38 -6.05
CA ILE A 26 -2.03 4.12 -4.74
C ILE A 26 -3.06 3.35 -3.91
N TRP A 27 -2.71 2.14 -3.51
CA TRP A 27 -3.56 1.27 -2.71
C TRP A 27 -3.07 1.20 -1.28
N VAL A 28 -3.97 1.34 -0.30
CA VAL A 28 -3.61 1.38 1.11
C VAL A 28 -4.43 0.37 1.90
N GLY A 29 -3.76 -0.51 2.65
CA GLY A 29 -4.41 -1.48 3.52
C GLY A 29 -5.14 -0.80 4.68
N LYS A 30 -6.28 -1.36 5.11
CA LYS A 30 -7.12 -0.79 6.17
C LYS A 30 -6.79 -1.32 7.57
N ASN A 31 -6.16 -2.49 7.64
CA ASN A 31 -5.77 -3.20 8.87
C ASN A 31 -4.70 -4.25 8.53
N ALA A 32 -4.19 -4.97 9.54
CA ALA A 32 -3.12 -5.97 9.38
C ALA A 32 -3.46 -7.10 8.39
N GLN A 33 -4.71 -7.60 8.40
CA GLN A 33 -5.15 -8.66 7.48
C GLN A 33 -5.24 -8.15 6.04
N ASN A 34 -5.74 -6.93 5.86
CA ASN A 34 -5.75 -6.25 4.56
C ASN A 34 -4.33 -5.92 4.07
N ASN A 35 -3.41 -5.56 4.96
CA ASN A 35 -2.01 -5.33 4.61
C ASN A 35 -1.37 -6.60 4.02
N ASP A 36 -1.62 -7.76 4.65
CA ASP A 36 -1.20 -9.06 4.15
C ASP A 36 -1.82 -9.36 2.79
N LEU A 37 -3.14 -9.21 2.67
CA LEU A 37 -3.85 -9.44 1.43
C LEU A 37 -3.29 -8.57 0.30
N LEU A 38 -3.15 -7.27 0.57
CA LEU A 38 -2.60 -6.28 -0.35
C LEU A 38 -1.20 -6.68 -0.81
N THR A 39 -0.32 -7.01 0.12
CA THR A 39 1.11 -7.24 -0.15
C THR A 39 1.37 -8.61 -0.76
N GLN A 40 0.65 -9.64 -0.33
CA GLN A 40 0.94 -11.02 -0.73
C GLN A 40 0.12 -11.47 -1.94
N LYS A 41 -1.08 -10.91 -2.17
CA LYS A 41 -2.00 -11.36 -3.22
C LYS A 41 -2.23 -10.34 -4.33
N PHE A 42 -2.27 -9.05 -4.00
CA PHE A 42 -2.65 -7.99 -4.95
C PHE A 42 -1.47 -7.18 -5.50
N ALA A 43 -0.33 -7.22 -4.81
CA ALA A 43 0.89 -6.57 -5.24
C ALA A 43 1.67 -7.44 -6.23
N HIS A 44 2.13 -6.84 -7.32
CA HIS A 44 3.06 -7.45 -8.26
C HIS A 44 4.51 -7.10 -7.91
N LYS A 45 5.45 -7.91 -8.40
CA LYS A 45 6.89 -7.79 -8.11
C LYS A 45 7.48 -6.40 -8.40
N ASN A 46 6.94 -5.69 -9.40
CA ASN A 46 7.42 -4.39 -9.85
C ASN A 46 6.65 -3.20 -9.24
N ASP A 47 5.63 -3.46 -8.43
CA ASP A 47 4.96 -2.39 -7.69
C ASP A 47 5.90 -1.83 -6.62
N LEU A 48 5.76 -0.55 -6.29
CA LEU A 48 6.49 0.07 -5.19
C LEU A 48 5.68 -0.08 -3.90
N TRP A 49 6.31 -0.64 -2.88
CA TRP A 49 5.73 -0.85 -1.56
C TRP A 49 6.31 0.17 -0.58
N LEU A 50 5.46 0.74 0.28
CA LEU A 50 5.81 1.75 1.26
C LEU A 50 5.18 1.47 2.62
N HIS A 51 5.87 1.86 3.69
CA HIS A 51 5.38 1.75 5.06
C HIS A 51 6.12 2.70 6.01
N ALA A 52 5.42 3.18 7.04
CA ALA A 52 6.00 4.06 8.05
C ALA A 52 7.06 3.33 8.89
N LYS A 53 8.30 3.81 8.86
CA LYS A 53 9.45 3.10 9.43
C LYS A 53 9.35 3.03 10.96
N GLY A 54 9.54 1.82 11.49
CA GLY A 54 9.66 1.56 12.93
C GLY A 54 8.34 1.60 13.71
N VAL A 55 7.20 1.76 13.05
CA VAL A 55 5.89 1.87 13.73
C VAL A 55 4.79 1.09 13.02
N SER A 56 3.70 0.83 13.74
CA SER A 56 2.49 0.27 13.11
C SER A 56 1.89 1.26 12.11
N GLY A 57 1.47 0.72 10.95
CA GLY A 57 0.86 1.50 9.88
C GLY A 57 0.36 0.64 8.74
N SER A 58 -0.34 1.27 7.80
CA SER A 58 -0.85 0.62 6.60
C SER A 58 0.27 0.33 5.60
N HIS A 59 0.17 -0.82 4.92
CA HIS A 59 0.97 -1.07 3.73
C HIS A 59 0.38 -0.22 2.60
N THR A 60 1.24 0.51 1.91
CA THR A 60 0.88 1.39 0.80
C THR A 60 1.60 0.91 -0.45
N ILE A 61 0.89 0.82 -1.58
CA ILE A 61 1.43 0.31 -2.83
C ILE A 61 1.13 1.27 -3.96
N ILE A 62 2.17 1.69 -4.68
CA ILE A 62 2.04 2.37 -5.97
C ILE A 62 2.03 1.29 -7.05
N LYS A 63 0.94 1.20 -7.81
CA LYS A 63 0.81 0.24 -8.90
C LYS A 63 1.70 0.61 -10.07
N HIS A 64 2.56 -0.32 -10.47
CA HIS A 64 3.44 -0.16 -11.62
C HIS A 64 2.62 -0.02 -12.91
N LYS A 65 3.06 0.86 -13.81
CA LYS A 65 2.51 1.02 -15.15
C LYS A 65 3.62 0.82 -16.17
N SER A 66 3.35 -0.01 -17.19
CA SER A 66 4.34 -0.25 -18.26
C SER A 66 4.74 1.06 -18.94
N GLY A 67 6.04 1.25 -19.12
CA GLY A 67 6.60 2.45 -19.76
C GLY A 67 6.56 3.72 -18.90
N LYS A 68 6.22 3.65 -17.61
CA LYS A 68 6.27 4.80 -16.70
C LYS A 68 7.09 4.49 -15.46
N GLU A 69 8.03 5.38 -15.13
CA GLU A 69 8.87 5.28 -13.92
C GLU A 69 8.21 5.95 -12.72
N PHE A 70 8.53 5.44 -11.52
CA PHE A 70 8.12 6.07 -10.27
C PHE A 70 8.90 7.37 -10.06
N THR A 71 8.29 8.51 -10.35
CA THR A 71 8.90 9.82 -10.10
C THR A 71 8.96 10.11 -8.60
N ASN A 72 9.89 10.98 -8.18
CA ASN A 72 10.00 11.41 -6.78
C ASN A 72 8.68 11.98 -6.24
N GLU A 73 7.87 12.60 -7.10
CA GLU A 73 6.58 13.19 -6.73
C GLU A 73 5.54 12.13 -6.33
N ILE A 74 5.38 11.06 -7.12
CA ILE A 74 4.43 9.98 -6.78
C ILE A 74 4.92 9.21 -5.54
N ILE A 75 6.23 9.01 -5.39
CA ILE A 75 6.83 8.39 -4.20
C ILE A 75 6.54 9.25 -2.97
N THR A 76 6.74 10.57 -3.07
CA THR A 76 6.47 11.52 -1.98
C THR A 76 4.99 11.49 -1.58
N VAL A 77 4.06 11.59 -2.52
CA VAL A 77 2.61 11.54 -2.23
C VAL A 77 2.22 10.21 -1.58
N ALA A 78 2.70 9.08 -2.09
CA ALA A 78 2.43 7.78 -1.50
C ALA A 78 3.03 7.64 -0.09
N ALA A 79 4.22 8.20 0.14
CA ALA A 79 4.85 8.21 1.45
C ALA A 79 4.07 9.07 2.45
N GLN A 80 3.59 10.25 2.04
CA GLN A 80 2.74 11.11 2.88
C GLN A 80 1.46 10.37 3.32
N ILE A 81 0.83 9.63 2.39
CA ILE A 81 -0.35 8.81 2.67
C ILE A 81 0.01 7.67 3.65
N ALA A 82 1.13 6.97 3.43
CA ALA A 82 1.60 5.91 4.32
C ALA A 82 1.86 6.42 5.75
N ALA A 83 2.50 7.58 5.87
CA ALA A 83 2.72 8.26 7.14
C ALA A 83 1.39 8.66 7.82
N TYR A 84 0.43 9.20 7.06
CA TYR A 84 -0.88 9.57 7.57
C TYR A 84 -1.67 8.37 8.11
N TYR A 85 -1.57 7.20 7.48
CA TYR A 85 -2.20 5.96 7.93
C TYR A 85 -1.28 5.12 8.85
N SER A 86 -0.48 5.80 9.68
CA SER A 86 0.41 5.17 10.65
C SER A 86 0.36 5.85 12.01
N LYS A 87 1.12 5.32 12.98
CA LYS A 87 1.35 6.00 14.26
C LYS A 87 2.11 7.32 14.14
N HIS A 88 2.77 7.60 13.02
CA HIS A 88 3.46 8.88 12.77
C HIS A 88 2.54 10.01 12.26
N LYS A 89 1.22 9.80 12.19
CA LYS A 89 0.26 10.77 11.61
C LYS A 89 0.37 12.20 12.18
N GLY A 90 0.74 12.35 13.45
CA GLY A 90 0.85 13.66 14.12
C GLY A 90 2.23 14.31 14.04
N ASN A 91 3.23 13.65 13.45
CA ASN A 91 4.60 14.16 13.43
C ASN A 91 4.76 15.25 12.37
N ALA A 92 5.67 16.19 12.61
CA ALA A 92 6.05 17.20 11.60
C ALA A 92 6.68 16.54 10.37
N LEU A 93 7.58 15.58 10.59
CA LEU A 93 8.18 14.72 9.57
C LEU A 93 8.19 13.27 10.07
N ALA A 94 7.87 12.34 9.17
CA ALA A 94 7.79 10.92 9.44
C ALA A 94 8.73 10.16 8.48
N PRO A 95 9.56 9.23 8.99
CA PRO A 95 10.35 8.34 8.13
C PRO A 95 9.45 7.27 7.51
N VAL A 96 9.54 7.13 6.20
CA VAL A 96 8.80 6.14 5.42
C VAL A 96 9.77 5.33 4.60
N SER A 97 9.77 4.02 4.83
CA SER A 97 10.51 3.07 4.01
C SER A 97 9.78 2.83 2.71
N TYR A 98 10.50 2.76 1.59
CA TYR A 98 9.98 2.32 0.31
C TYR A 98 10.94 1.37 -0.39
N VAL A 99 10.37 0.41 -1.11
CA VAL A 99 11.11 -0.60 -1.85
C VAL A 99 10.21 -1.27 -2.89
N LEU A 100 10.78 -1.86 -3.96
CA LEU A 100 10.00 -2.71 -4.85
C LEU A 100 9.45 -3.93 -4.10
N LYS A 101 8.20 -4.31 -4.38
CA LYS A 101 7.54 -5.49 -3.76
C LYS A 101 8.45 -6.72 -3.82
N LYS A 102 9.17 -6.98 -4.92
CA LYS A 102 10.03 -8.17 -5.02
C LYS A 102 11.05 -8.34 -3.87
N TYR A 103 11.40 -7.28 -3.16
CA TYR A 103 12.27 -7.28 -1.98
C TYR A 103 11.52 -7.25 -0.63
N VAL A 104 10.19 -7.44 -0.65
CA VAL A 104 9.32 -7.53 0.52
C VAL A 104 8.89 -8.99 0.70
N ARG A 105 9.31 -9.58 1.82
CA ARG A 105 9.07 -10.98 2.14
C ARG A 105 8.31 -11.13 3.45
N LYS A 106 7.37 -12.07 3.51
CA LYS A 106 6.71 -12.46 4.76
C LYS A 106 7.35 -13.76 5.27
N PRO A 107 8.01 -13.76 6.46
CA PRO A 107 8.51 -14.99 7.05
C PRO A 107 7.38 -15.98 7.35
N LYS A 108 7.67 -17.28 7.24
CA LYS A 108 6.69 -18.33 7.55
C LYS A 108 6.30 -18.25 9.03
N GLY A 109 5.01 -18.25 9.33
CA GLY A 109 4.49 -18.13 10.69
C GLY A 109 4.46 -16.71 11.27
N ALA A 110 4.89 -15.69 10.51
CA ALA A 110 4.81 -14.31 10.97
C ALA A 110 3.35 -13.84 11.10
N THR A 111 3.11 -12.97 12.09
CA THR A 111 1.82 -12.34 12.34
C THR A 111 1.32 -11.53 11.14
N ALA A 112 0.02 -11.25 11.11
CA ALA A 112 -0.56 -10.50 10.01
C ALA A 112 0.04 -9.09 9.89
N GLY A 113 0.36 -8.66 8.68
CA GLY A 113 1.01 -7.38 8.38
C GLY A 113 2.52 -7.37 8.60
N SER A 114 3.12 -8.42 9.17
CA SER A 114 4.56 -8.45 9.40
C SER A 114 5.31 -8.82 8.12
N VAL A 115 6.31 -8.01 7.77
CA VAL A 115 7.18 -8.20 6.61
C VAL A 115 8.63 -7.91 6.95
N VAL A 116 9.54 -8.48 6.18
CA VAL A 116 10.97 -8.17 6.16
C VAL A 116 11.27 -7.50 4.83
N LEU A 117 12.07 -6.44 4.89
CA LEU A 117 12.48 -5.65 3.74
C LEU A 117 13.96 -5.89 3.44
N GLU A 118 14.28 -6.05 2.18
CA GLU A 118 15.66 -6.02 1.68
C GLU A 118 15.83 -4.75 0.84
N ARG A 119 16.98 -4.05 0.94
CA ARG A 119 17.29 -2.89 0.08
C ARG A 119 16.27 -1.74 0.17
N GLU A 120 15.74 -1.49 1.37
CA GLU A 120 14.86 -0.35 1.59
C GLU A 120 15.60 0.97 1.44
N GLU A 121 14.91 1.96 0.91
CA GLU A 121 15.28 3.37 1.00
C GLU A 121 14.30 4.08 1.95
N VAL A 122 14.71 5.20 2.53
CA VAL A 122 13.89 5.93 3.51
C VAL A 122 13.76 7.38 3.10
N LEU A 123 12.53 7.88 3.08
CA LEU A 123 12.18 9.27 2.83
C LEU A 123 11.54 9.89 4.07
N LEU A 124 11.88 11.15 4.36
CA LEU A 124 11.21 11.96 5.38
C LEU A 124 10.09 12.78 4.74
N VAL A 125 8.86 12.64 5.23
CA VAL A 125 7.69 13.35 4.69
C VAL A 125 6.78 13.88 5.78
N GLN A 126 6.07 14.96 5.50
CA GLN A 126 4.97 15.41 6.35
C GLN A 126 3.73 14.51 6.10
N PRO A 127 3.14 13.88 7.13
CA PRO A 127 1.92 13.08 6.97
C PRO A 127 0.77 13.91 6.41
N LYS A 128 0.23 13.52 5.26
CA LYS A 128 -0.87 14.24 4.59
C LYS A 128 -1.64 13.33 3.63
N LEU A 129 -2.92 13.63 3.42
CA LEU A 129 -3.70 13.07 2.33
C LEU A 129 -3.74 14.06 1.13
N PRO A 130 -3.78 13.55 -0.11
CA PRO A 130 -3.88 14.39 -1.31
C PRO A 130 -5.12 15.28 -1.30
#